data_AF-A0A183UDS6-F1
#
_entry.id   AF-A0A183UDS6-F1
#
_cell.length_a   1.000
_cell.length_b   1.000
_cell.length_c   1.000
_cell.angle_alpha   90.00
_cell.angle_beta   90.00
_cell.angle_gamma   90.00
#
_symmetry.space_group_name_H-M   'P 1'
#
loop_
_entity.id
_entity.type
_entity.pdbx_description
1 polymer ?
#
loop_
_entity_poly.entity_id
_entity_poly.type
_entity_poly.pdbx_seq_one_letter_code
_entity_poly.pdbx_strand_id
1 'polypeptide(L)' 'MYPLYYMTTVEGRSYRFFLQHLVNKDETEYTGQETYIREKYDNRDWEFFPVGECFVKQYEDQLLQS' A
#
# COMPACT_ATOMS: atom_id res chain seq x y z
N MET A 1 -1.04 -16.82 0.23
CA MET A 1 0.35 -17.28 0.51
C MET A 1 1.40 -16.28 0.03
N TYR A 2 1.21 -15.63 -1.13
CA TYR A 2 2.12 -14.58 -1.65
C TYR A 2 2.26 -13.27 -0.83
N PRO A 3 1.20 -12.73 -0.18
CA PRO A 3 1.31 -11.42 0.51
C PRO A 3 2.25 -11.44 1.74
N LEU A 4 2.24 -12.56 2.48
CA LEU A 4 3.09 -12.71 3.68
C LEU A 4 4.57 -12.81 3.34
N TYR A 5 4.95 -13.40 2.20
CA TYR A 5 6.34 -13.48 1.78
C TYR A 5 6.90 -12.10 1.41
N TYR A 6 6.13 -11.31 0.66
CA TYR A 6 6.48 -9.92 0.34
C TYR A 6 6.60 -9.04 1.59
N MET A 7 5.74 -9.24 2.59
CA MET A 7 5.82 -8.51 3.88
C MET A 7 7.09 -8.80 4.69
N THR A 8 7.82 -9.89 4.40
CA THR A 8 9.10 -10.22 5.07
C THR A 8 10.34 -9.67 4.36
N THR A 9 10.21 -9.20 3.12
CA THR A 9 11.33 -8.59 2.38
C THR A 9 11.54 -7.13 2.83
N VAL A 10 12.69 -6.55 2.44
CA VAL A 10 13.05 -5.16 2.76
C VAL A 10 11.97 -4.18 2.31
N GLU A 11 11.35 -4.44 1.17
CA GLU A 11 10.26 -3.65 0.57
C GLU A 11 8.96 -3.77 1.37
N GLY A 12 8.68 -4.97 1.92
CA GLY A 12 7.53 -5.21 2.80
C GLY A 12 7.60 -4.49 4.15
N ARG A 13 8.78 -4.04 4.58
CA ARG A 13 8.93 -3.34 5.87
C ARG A 13 8.20 -2.00 5.87
N SER A 14 8.29 -1.22 4.79
CA SER A 14 7.59 0.07 4.70
C SER A 14 6.07 -0.10 4.76
N TYR A 15 5.53 -1.11 4.07
CA TYR A 15 4.10 -1.44 4.14
C TYR A 15 3.67 -1.90 5.54
N ARG A 16 4.50 -2.70 6.22
CA ARG A 16 4.21 -3.12 7.60
C ARG A 16 4.19 -1.92 8.57
N PHE A 17 5.14 -0.99 8.44
CA PHE A 17 5.14 0.23 9.25
C PHE A 17 3.95 1.14 8.92
N PHE A 18 3.58 1.25 7.66
CA PHE A 18 2.40 2.00 7.23
C PHE A 18 1.12 1.42 7.83
N LEU A 19 0.91 0.11 7.75
CA LEU A 19 -0.25 -0.54 8.35
C LEU A 19 -0.28 -0.37 9.88
N GLN A 20 0.88 -0.48 10.55
CA GLN A 20 0.96 -0.22 11.99
C GLN A 20 0.65 1.23 12.34
N HIS A 21 1.11 2.19 11.53
CA HIS A 21 0.78 3.60 11.69
C HIS A 21 -0.71 3.85 11.50
N LEU A 22 -1.30 3.27 10.44
CA LEU A 22 -2.71 3.38 10.11
C LEU A 22 -3.60 2.87 11.25
N VAL A 23 -3.27 1.70 11.83
CA VAL A 23 -4.02 1.11 12.95
C VAL A 23 -3.92 1.95 14.24
N ASN A 24 -2.80 2.65 14.44
CA ASN A 24 -2.57 3.45 15.66
C ASN A 24 -3.04 4.90 15.53
N LYS A 25 -3.43 5.35 14.34
CA LYS A 25 -3.84 6.72 14.06
C LYS A 25 -5.35 6.87 14.23
N ASP A 26 -5.79 8.04 14.71
CA ASP A 26 -7.21 8.37 14.87
C ASP A 26 -7.92 8.42 13.51
N GLU A 27 -9.10 7.81 13.43
CA GLU A 27 -9.86 7.69 12.18
C GLU A 27 -10.32 9.04 11.62
N THR A 28 -10.47 10.05 12.47
CA THR A 28 -10.86 11.40 12.05
C THR A 28 -9.74 12.16 11.35
N GLU A 29 -8.49 11.69 11.49
CA GLU A 29 -7.30 12.29 10.88
C GLU A 29 -6.89 11.58 9.59
N TYR A 30 -7.67 10.60 9.12
CA TYR A 30 -7.37 9.90 7.89
C TYR A 30 -7.55 10.81 6.68
N THR A 31 -6.52 10.84 5.85
CA THR A 31 -6.62 11.32 4.48
C THR A 31 -7.49 10.37 3.65
N GLY A 32 -8.03 10.84 2.52
CA GLY A 32 -8.87 9.98 1.68
C GLY A 32 -8.19 8.68 1.20
N GLN A 33 -6.86 8.71 1.02
CA GLN A 33 -6.09 7.49 0.67
C GLN A 33 -5.98 6.52 1.85
N GLU A 34 -5.75 7.04 3.06
CA GLU A 34 -5.70 6.24 4.29
C GLU A 34 -7.05 5.60 4.59
N THR A 35 -8.16 6.34 4.43
CA THR A 35 -9.51 5.82 4.57
C THR A 35 -9.77 4.65 3.61
N TYR A 36 -9.43 4.81 2.32
CA TYR A 36 -9.56 3.74 1.32
C TYR A 36 -8.77 2.48 1.72
N ILE A 37 -7.53 2.63 2.17
CA ILE A 37 -6.70 1.49 2.57
C ILE A 37 -7.22 0.85 3.86
N ARG A 38 -7.75 1.64 4.81
CA ARG A 38 -8.34 1.12 6.04
C ARG A 38 -9.58 0.29 5.76
N GLU A 39 -10.48 0.74 4.89
CA GLU A 39 -11.66 -0.02 4.49
C GLU A 39 -11.29 -1.36 3.83
N LYS A 40 -10.25 -1.37 2.98
CA LYS A 40 -9.74 -2.60 2.37
C LYS A 40 -9.12 -3.54 3.42
N TYR A 41 -8.36 -2.99 4.36
CA TYR A 41 -7.75 -3.74 5.46
C TYR A 41 -8.80 -4.42 6.35
N ASP A 42 -9.86 -3.71 6.74
CA ASP A 42 -10.95 -4.24 7.57
C ASP A 42 -11.72 -5.36 6.85
N ASN A 43 -11.87 -5.26 5.53
CA ASN A 43 -12.44 -6.30 4.66
C ASN A 43 -11.49 -7.47 4.35
N ARG A 44 -10.25 -7.44 4.87
CA ARG A 44 -9.16 -8.38 4.54
C ARG A 44 -8.87 -8.48 3.04
N ASP A 45 -9.13 -7.40 2.32
CA ASP A 45 -8.85 -7.24 0.91
C ASP A 45 -7.45 -6.64 0.72
N TRP A 46 -6.61 -7.34 -0.05
CA TRP A 46 -5.22 -6.99 -0.28
C TRP A 46 -4.97 -6.48 -1.71
N GLU A 47 -6.02 -6.19 -2.49
CA GLU A 47 -5.93 -5.69 -3.87
C GLU A 47 -5.25 -4.32 -3.98
N PHE A 48 -5.14 -3.56 -2.89
CA PHE A 48 -4.40 -2.29 -2.88
C PHE A 48 -2.89 -2.48 -2.97
N PHE A 49 -2.36 -3.68 -2.69
CA PHE A 49 -0.95 -3.95 -2.84
C PHE A 49 -0.59 -3.99 -4.33
N PRO A 50 0.37 -3.19 -4.80
CA PRO A 50 0.85 -3.29 -6.17
C PRO A 50 1.58 -4.61 -6.35
N VAL A 51 0.91 -5.59 -6.97
CA VAL A 51 1.50 -6.89 -7.33
C VAL A 51 2.02 -6.82 -8.76
N GLY A 52 3.33 -6.84 -8.94
CA GLY A 52 3.97 -6.97 -10.25
C GLY A 52 4.19 -5.66 -11.03
N GLU A 53 3.47 -4.59 -10.71
CA GLU A 53 3.66 -3.26 -11.31
C GLU A 53 4.15 -2.26 -10.27
N CYS A 54 5.34 -1.69 -10.49
CA CYS A 54 5.85 -0.57 -9.69
C CYS A 54 5.38 0.74 -10.35
N PHE A 55 5.21 1.79 -9.54
CA PHE A 55 4.79 3.13 -10.00
C PHE A 55 5.49 3.60 -11.28
N VAL A 56 6.81 3.35 -11.39
CA VAL A 56 7.59 3.68 -12.59
C VAL A 56 7.04 2.99 -13.83
N LYS A 57 6.75 1.68 -13.76
CA LYS A 57 6.24 0.90 -14.89
C LYS A 57 4.86 1.36 -15.35
N GLN A 58 4.01 1.82 -14.44
CA GLN A 58 2.68 2.32 -14.78
C GLN A 58 2.72 3.67 -15.50
N TYR A 59 3.76 4.46 -15.27
CA TYR A 59 3.90 5.81 -15.80
C TYR A 59 5.15 5.98 -16.67
N GLU A 60 5.73 4.88 -17.17
CA GLU A 60 6.95 4.88 -17.97
C GLU A 60 6.81 5.83 -19.17
N ASP A 61 5.68 5.76 -19.89
CA ASP A 61 5.39 6.63 -21.04
C ASP A 61 5.21 8.11 -20.67
N GLN A 62 4.74 8.42 -19.46
CA GLN A 62 4.48 9.80 -19.01
C GLN A 62 5.72 10.44 -18.37
N LEU A 63 6.57 9.65 -17.71
CA LEU A 63 7.78 10.11 -17.04
C LEU A 63 8.97 10.25 -18.01
N LEU A 64 9.00 9.48 -19.09
CA LEU A 64 10.06 9.54 -20.11
C LEU A 64 9.82 10.62 -21.18
N GLN A 65 8.66 11.29 -21.17
CA GLN A 65 8.31 12.37 -22.10
C GLN A 65 8.60 13.79 -21.56
N SER A 66 9.23 13.94 -20.38
CA SER A 66 9.58 15.24 -19.78
C SER A 66 10.97 15.75 -20.14
#